data_AF-A0A960SI22-F1
#
_entry.id   AF-A0A960SI22-F1
#
_cell.length_a   1.000
_cell.length_b   1.000
_cell.length_c   1.000
_cell.angle_alpha   90.00
_cell.angle_beta   90.00
_cell.angle_gamma   90.00
#
_symmetry.space_group_name_H-M   'P 1'
#
loop_
_entity.id
_entity.type
_entity.pdbx_description
1 polymer ?
#
loop_
_entity_poly.entity_id
_entity_poly.type
_entity_poly.pdbx_seq_one_letter_code
_entity_poly.pdbx_strand_id
1 'polypeptide(L)' 'MNKFEQALVEPVLLSRIRIHLTGLIQGVGFRPHIFKLARARNVQGFVLNTSRGVTIEAEA' A
#
# COMPACT_ATOMS: atom_id res chain seq x y z
N MET A 1 9.72 11.55 42.26
CA MET A 1 9.94 11.83 40.83
C MET A 1 10.11 10.47 40.16
N ASN A 2 9.04 9.94 39.58
CA ASN A 2 8.98 8.53 39.17
C ASN A 2 9.46 8.36 37.73
N LYS A 3 10.37 7.40 37.57
CA LYS A 3 10.91 6.86 36.32
C LYS A 3 9.81 6.17 35.48
N PHE A 4 8.89 6.93 34.90
CA PHE A 4 8.02 6.39 33.86
C PHE A 4 8.72 6.55 32.52
N GLU A 5 9.23 5.41 32.05
CA GLU A 5 9.77 5.14 30.73
C GLU A 5 8.76 5.53 29.64
N GLN A 6 8.69 6.81 29.29
CA GLN A 6 8.06 7.24 28.06
C GLN A 6 9.08 7.06 26.94
N ALA A 7 9.19 5.83 26.44
CA ALA A 7 9.74 5.60 25.11
C ALA A 7 8.87 6.42 24.13
N LEU A 8 9.46 7.46 23.56
CA LEU A 8 8.89 8.20 22.44
C LEU A 8 8.77 7.21 21.28
N VAL A 9 7.60 6.60 21.12
CA VAL A 9 7.25 5.94 19.87
C VAL A 9 7.13 7.07 18.86
N GLU A 10 8.17 7.28 18.06
CA GLU A 10 8.13 8.17 16.90
C GLU A 10 6.82 7.86 16.14
N PRO A 11 5.95 8.87 15.92
CA PRO A 11 4.71 8.62 15.20
C PRO A 11 5.09 8.10 13.82
N VAL A 12 4.70 6.85 13.53
CA VAL A 12 4.80 6.31 12.19
C VAL A 12 3.92 7.20 11.33
N LEU A 13 4.54 8.06 10.53
CA LEU A 13 3.86 8.86 9.52
C LEU A 13 3.27 7.89 8.52
N LEU A 14 1.99 7.54 8.73
CA LEU A 14 1.22 6.74 7.79
C LEU A 14 1.31 7.41 6.43
N SER A 15 2.01 6.74 5.51
CA SER A 15 2.32 7.29 4.20
C SER A 15 1.36 6.70 3.20
N ARG A 16 0.51 7.55 2.60
CA ARG A 16 -0.42 7.16 1.54
C ARG A 16 0.12 7.58 0.19
N ILE A 17 0.21 6.64 -0.74
CA ILE A 17 0.59 6.89 -2.12
C ILE A 17 -0.47 6.39 -3.10
N ARG A 18 -0.66 7.14 -4.19
CA ARG A 18 -1.46 6.73 -5.34
C ARG A 18 -0.53 6.46 -6.52
N ILE A 19 -0.63 5.25 -7.08
CA ILE A 19 0.13 4.83 -8.27
C ILE A 19 -0.86 4.64 -9.41
N HIS A 20 -0.56 5.23 -10.57
CA HIS A 20 -1.33 5.02 -11.80
C HIS A 20 -0.45 4.37 -12.86
N LEU A 21 -0.89 3.23 -13.38
CA LEU A 21 -0.19 2.44 -14.38
C LEU A 21 -1.02 2.39 -15.66
N THR A 22 -0.37 2.63 -16.80
CA THR A 22 -0.99 2.57 -18.12
C THR A 22 -0.30 1.50 -18.99
N GLY A 23 -0.97 1.04 -20.05
CA GLY A 23 -0.42 0.03 -20.98
C GLY A 23 -1.15 -1.32 -20.94
N LEU A 24 -0.52 -2.35 -21.56
CA LEU A 24 -1.06 -3.71 -21.70
C LEU A 24 -0.96 -4.50 -20.38
N ILE A 25 -1.76 -4.13 -19.37
CA ILE A 25 -1.71 -4.70 -18.02
C ILE A 25 -3.03 -5.38 -17.59
N GLN A 26 -3.90 -5.67 -18.55
CA GLN A 26 -5.17 -6.38 -18.33
C GLN A 26 -5.01 -7.87 -18.65
N GLY A 27 -5.67 -8.74 -17.87
CA GLY A 27 -5.63 -10.19 -18.09
C GLY A 27 -4.35 -10.91 -17.64
N VAL A 28 -3.33 -10.19 -17.16
CA VAL A 28 -2.01 -10.77 -16.82
C VAL A 28 -1.87 -11.27 -15.36
N GLY A 29 -2.95 -11.29 -14.59
CA GLY A 29 -2.89 -11.65 -13.17
C GLY A 29 -2.31 -10.55 -12.25
N PHE A 30 -2.36 -9.29 -12.68
CA PHE A 30 -1.83 -8.14 -11.94
C PHE A 30 -2.39 -8.01 -10.52
N ARG A 31 -3.73 -8.09 -10.36
CA ARG A 31 -4.41 -7.94 -9.05
C ARG A 31 -3.97 -9.01 -8.03
N PRO A 32 -3.97 -10.33 -8.36
CA PRO A 32 -3.41 -11.35 -7.46
C PRO A 32 -1.96 -11.09 -7.04
N HIS A 33 -1.11 -10.60 -7.94
CA HIS A 33 0.30 -10.29 -7.64
C HIS A 33 0.41 -9.15 -6.61
N ILE A 34 -0.29 -8.03 -6.85
CA ILE A 34 -0.31 -6.88 -5.94
C ILE A 34 -0.85 -7.27 -4.57
N PHE A 35 -1.92 -8.06 -4.50
CA PHE A 35 -2.48 -8.52 -3.21
C PHE A 35 -1.48 -9.32 -2.38
N LYS A 36 -0.74 -10.25 -3.02
CA LYS A 36 0.30 -11.03 -2.34
C LYS A 36 1.43 -10.14 -1.82
N LEU A 37 1.86 -9.17 -2.62
CA LEU A 37 2.92 -8.23 -2.25
C LEU A 37 2.51 -7.33 -1.07
N ALA A 38 1.30 -6.77 -1.13
CA ALA A 38 0.76 -5.93 -0.06
C ALA A 38 0.69 -6.69 1.27
N ARG A 39 0.17 -7.92 1.26
CA ARG A 39 0.11 -8.79 2.44
C ARG A 39 1.50 -9.14 2.99
N ALA A 40 2.48 -9.41 2.12
CA ALA A 40 3.84 -9.74 2.53
C ALA A 40 4.60 -8.53 3.13
N ARG A 41 4.12 -7.30 2.92
CA ARG A 41 4.76 -6.06 3.37
C ARG A 41 3.93 -5.27 4.38
N ASN A 42 2.82 -5.82 4.87
CA ASN A 42 1.86 -5.13 5.75
C ASN A 42 1.36 -3.78 5.21
N VAL A 43 1.25 -3.68 3.89
CA VAL A 43 0.71 -2.49 3.21
C VAL A 43 -0.80 -2.67 3.05
N GLN A 44 -1.57 -1.66 3.44
CA GLN A 44 -3.02 -1.59 3.26
C GLN A 44 -3.37 -0.81 2.01
N GLY A 45 -4.60 -0.96 1.51
CA GLY A 45 -5.11 -0.20 0.38
C GLY A 45 -5.86 -1.05 -0.64
N PHE A 46 -5.91 -0.60 -1.89
CA PHE A 46 -6.66 -1.28 -2.95
C PHE A 46 -6.00 -1.17 -4.32
N VAL A 47 -6.36 -2.11 -5.21
CA VAL A 47 -6.01 -2.10 -6.63
C VAL A 47 -7.28 -2.13 -7.47
N LEU A 48 -7.38 -1.18 -8.40
CA LEU A 48 -8.52 -1.02 -9.31
C LEU A 48 -8.03 -1.13 -10.75
N ASN A 49 -8.52 -2.15 -11.46
CA ASN A 49 -8.35 -2.24 -12.91
C ASN A 49 -9.47 -1.46 -13.60
N THR A 50 -9.12 -0.61 -14.56
CA THR A 50 -10.04 0.12 -15.43
C THR A 50 -9.65 -0.10 -16.90
N SER A 51 -10.51 0.29 -17.84
CA SER A 51 -10.19 0.29 -19.27
C SER A 51 -8.98 1.18 -19.61
N ARG A 52 -8.64 2.15 -18.75
CA ARG A 52 -7.55 3.12 -18.96
C ARG A 52 -6.23 2.71 -18.30
N GLY A 53 -6.20 1.62 -17.54
CA GLY A 53 -5.04 1.20 -16.77
C GLY A 53 -5.39 0.71 -15.37
N VAL A 54 -4.44 0.78 -14.45
CA VAL A 54 -4.58 0.32 -13.07
C VAL A 54 -4.27 1.46 -12.12
N THR A 55 -5.13 1.66 -11.12
CA THR A 55 -4.90 2.57 -10.00
C THR A 55 -4.68 1.77 -8.73
N ILE A 56 -3.61 2.09 -7.99
CA ILE A 56 -3.31 1.50 -6.69
C ILE A 56 -3.29 2.62 -5.65
N GLU A 57 -3.98 2.41 -4.54
CA GLU A 57 -3.81 3.16 -3.31
C GLU A 57 -3.07 2.25 -2.31
N ALA A 58 -2.01 2.75 -1.72
CA ALA A 58 -1.20 2.03 -0.74
C ALA A 58 -0.92 2.90 0.49
N GLU A 59 -1.05 2.30 1.67
CA GLU A 59 -0.83 2.91 2.98
C GLU A 59 -0.01 1.96 3.86
N ALA A 60 1.02 2.49 4.54
CA ALA A 60 1.93 1.74 5.41
C ALA A 60 2.35 2.59 6.61
#